data_AF-A0A512D0P3-F1
#
_entry.id   AF-A0A512D0P3-F1
#
_cell.length_a   1.000
_cell.length_b   1.000
_cell.length_c   1.000
_cell.angle_alpha   90.00
_cell.angle_beta   90.00
_cell.angle_gamma   90.00
#
_symmetry.space_group_name_H-M   'P 1'
#
loop_
_entity.id
_entity.type
_entity.pdbx_description
1 polymer ?
#
loop_
_entity_poly.entity_id
_entity_poly.type
_entity_poly.pdbx_seq_one_letter_code
_entity_poly.pdbx_strand_id
1 'polypeptide(L)'
;MEQSDFVHTGQKVGLVMASLVTPATLAPSLSRRSWKDQGLITGLSTGATYLLALSSQDVIDVVSRSIEGAATTWQWFPDDWPAERRASVTALGCELGMAPLGLGLAAYLDRRGVVTSRHGLVRQAAWRMGATALGGTVLIGATAGVRRLDRALGAGGRLAALPLSIPVGLATSAVMGRVRGSGPERDPVTVDDVPTLRGLAAGGGVLAILYGAAWGERWTAQQVRRLAPGAAPGAGFAWQLASHAVFLAGGGVIVSALWTRVMQRIEAVTTTVDPWMEAAPGVWTSPMVSGDPASLVSWESLGREGRRHAVTYVRPATVAVRQPLPDGSVPSDLSIETVMGEPPAPTPCRSSSGSTAARPRPSASSSRSPRWTAPTRGPARCSCSCRRRAPATSTTSRSRPRST
;
A
#
# COMPACT_ATOMS: atom_id res chain seq x y z
N MET A 1 -11.49 24.53 25.35
CA MET A 1 -10.68 23.54 24.63
C MET A 1 -9.33 24.16 24.29
N GLU A 2 -8.28 23.75 25.01
CA GLU A 2 -6.93 24.18 24.71
C GLU A 2 -6.51 23.65 23.33
N GLN A 3 -5.71 24.43 22.61
CA GLN A 3 -5.22 24.13 21.28
C GLN A 3 -4.38 22.82 21.21
N SER A 4 -4.12 22.17 22.35
CA SER A 4 -3.40 20.91 22.51
C SER A 4 -4.17 19.69 21.98
N ASP A 5 -5.48 19.58 22.23
CA ASP A 5 -6.24 18.35 21.91
C ASP A 5 -6.41 18.10 20.40
N PHE A 6 -6.48 19.15 19.57
CA PHE A 6 -6.61 19.01 18.12
C PHE A 6 -5.32 18.59 17.43
N VAL A 7 -4.19 19.17 17.87
CA VAL A 7 -2.85 18.74 17.41
C VAL A 7 -2.67 17.24 17.69
N HIS A 8 -3.31 16.71 18.73
CA HIS A 8 -3.29 15.29 19.02
C HIS A 8 -4.18 14.45 18.10
N THR A 9 -5.32 14.92 17.59
CA THR A 9 -6.20 14.11 16.72
C THR A 9 -5.55 13.81 15.38
N GLY A 10 -5.05 14.83 14.67
CA GLY A 10 -4.32 14.66 13.41
C GLY A 10 -3.13 13.70 13.54
N GLN A 11 -2.33 13.87 14.60
CA GLN A 11 -1.20 12.98 14.89
C GLN A 11 -1.64 11.55 15.19
N LYS A 12 -2.71 11.37 15.98
CA LYS A 12 -3.25 10.04 16.33
C LYS A 12 -3.79 9.32 15.10
N VAL A 13 -4.51 10.00 14.20
CA VAL A 13 -5.02 9.42 12.95
C VAL A 13 -3.86 9.12 11.99
N GLY A 14 -2.89 10.03 11.88
CA GLY A 14 -1.67 9.80 11.13
C GLY A 14 -0.94 8.54 11.59
N LEU A 15 -0.81 8.33 12.90
CA LEU A 15 -0.20 7.13 13.48
C LEU A 15 -0.99 5.85 13.18
N VAL A 16 -2.32 5.90 13.18
CA VAL A 16 -3.19 4.78 12.77
C VAL A 16 -2.92 4.42 11.31
N MET A 17 -2.87 5.41 10.41
CA MET A 17 -2.66 5.17 8.98
C MET A 17 -1.24 4.66 8.70
N ALA A 18 -0.25 5.16 9.44
CA ALA A 18 1.13 4.71 9.39
C ALA A 18 1.26 3.24 9.83
N SER A 19 0.70 2.89 10.98
CA SER A 19 0.75 1.51 11.50
C SER A 19 -0.06 0.54 10.64
N LEU A 20 -1.14 1.00 10.01
CA LEU A 20 -1.94 0.22 9.05
C LEU A 20 -1.13 -0.23 7.83
N VAL A 21 -0.26 0.63 7.28
CA VAL A 21 0.49 0.33 6.05
C VAL A 21 1.81 -0.39 6.32
N THR A 22 2.37 -0.24 7.51
CA THR A 22 3.71 -0.77 7.86
C THR A 22 3.86 -2.29 7.66
N PRO A 23 2.89 -3.16 8.02
CA PRO A 23 3.05 -4.60 7.79
C PRO A 23 3.24 -4.97 6.31
N ALA A 24 2.56 -4.25 5.41
CA ALA A 24 2.66 -4.52 3.98
C ALA A 24 4.04 -4.14 3.39
N THR A 25 4.74 -3.18 3.99
CA THR A 25 6.09 -2.78 3.54
C THR A 25 7.17 -3.75 4.02
N LEU A 26 6.86 -4.56 5.02
CA LEU A 26 7.73 -5.60 5.55
C LEU A 26 7.52 -6.96 4.89
N ALA A 27 6.47 -7.10 4.07
CA ALA A 27 6.21 -8.34 3.35
C ALA A 27 7.41 -8.73 2.45
N PRO A 28 7.81 -10.01 2.42
CA PRO A 28 8.94 -10.45 1.59
C PRO A 28 8.76 -10.06 0.13
N SER A 29 9.77 -9.44 -0.47
CA SER A 29 9.81 -9.22 -1.93
C SER A 29 10.50 -10.38 -2.64
N LEU A 30 10.09 -10.65 -3.88
CA LEU A 30 10.66 -11.71 -4.72
C LEU A 30 12.19 -11.59 -4.92
N SER A 31 12.73 -10.37 -4.85
CA SER A 31 14.17 -10.11 -4.79
C SER A 31 14.60 -9.90 -3.33
N ARG A 32 15.67 -10.55 -2.85
CA ARG A 32 16.29 -10.23 -1.55
C ARG A 32 16.73 -8.76 -1.56
N ARG A 33 16.05 -7.90 -0.81
CA ARG A 33 16.46 -6.50 -0.59
C ARG A 33 17.39 -6.44 0.61
N SER A 34 18.37 -5.54 0.56
CA SER A 34 19.17 -5.24 1.75
C SER A 34 18.26 -4.70 2.86
N TRP A 35 18.56 -5.03 4.11
CA TRP A 35 17.80 -4.50 5.26
C TRP A 35 17.79 -2.97 5.30
N LYS A 36 18.83 -2.32 4.77
CA LYS A 36 18.93 -0.85 4.65
C LYS A 36 17.89 -0.32 3.67
N ASP A 37 17.78 -0.93 2.49
CA ASP A 37 16.82 -0.52 1.47
C ASP A 37 15.38 -0.79 1.92
N GLN A 38 15.14 -1.93 2.58
CA GLN A 38 13.83 -2.26 3.14
C GLN A 38 13.42 -1.27 4.25
N GLY A 39 14.35 -0.92 5.14
CA GLY A 39 14.14 0.09 6.18
C GLY A 39 13.85 1.46 5.58
N LEU A 40 14.56 1.86 4.52
CA LEU A 40 14.37 3.14 3.85
C LEU A 40 13.01 3.23 3.13
N ILE A 41 12.63 2.18 2.40
CA ILE A 41 11.32 2.09 1.73
C ILE A 41 10.19 2.10 2.76
N THR A 42 10.33 1.33 3.84
CA THR A 42 9.34 1.31 4.94
C THR A 42 9.22 2.68 5.58
N GLY A 43 10.34 3.29 5.97
CA GLY A 43 10.34 4.63 6.57
C GLY A 43 9.72 5.69 5.68
N LEU A 44 10.05 5.71 4.39
CA LEU A 44 9.48 6.66 3.43
C LEU A 44 7.99 6.41 3.18
N SER A 45 7.58 5.16 3.01
CA SER A 45 6.17 4.80 2.76
C SER A 45 5.29 5.12 3.97
N THR A 46 5.74 4.70 5.16
CA THR A 46 5.05 4.95 6.43
C THR A 46 5.04 6.44 6.77
N GLY A 47 6.16 7.14 6.61
CA GLY A 47 6.26 8.58 6.85
C GLY A 47 5.42 9.42 5.87
N ALA A 48 5.43 9.09 4.58
CA ALA A 48 4.57 9.75 3.59
C ALA A 48 3.08 9.50 3.88
N THR A 49 2.73 8.27 4.28
CA THR A 49 1.35 7.94 4.65
C THR A 49 0.91 8.70 5.90
N TYR A 50 1.77 8.81 6.91
CA TYR A 50 1.52 9.64 8.08
C TYR A 50 1.28 11.10 7.69
N LEU A 51 2.19 11.70 6.93
CA LEU A 51 2.11 13.11 6.55
C LEU A 51 0.84 13.42 5.77
N LEU A 52 0.50 12.56 4.81
CA LEU A 52 -0.73 12.71 4.03
C LEU A 52 -1.97 12.55 4.91
N ALA A 53 -1.96 11.62 5.85
CA ALA A 53 -3.07 11.41 6.77
C ALA A 53 -3.24 12.58 7.76
N LEU A 54 -2.14 13.08 8.32
CA LEU A 54 -2.11 14.27 9.17
C LEU A 54 -2.74 15.46 8.44
N SER A 55 -2.24 15.78 7.25
CA SER A 55 -2.77 16.92 6.50
C SER A 55 -4.19 16.73 5.99
N SER A 56 -4.60 15.51 5.66
CA SER A 56 -6.01 15.21 5.36
C SER A 56 -6.89 15.44 6.59
N GLN A 57 -6.43 15.05 7.78
CA GLN A 57 -7.18 15.27 9.02
C GLN A 57 -7.28 16.77 9.33
N ASP A 58 -6.22 17.55 9.11
CA ASP A 58 -6.28 19.00 9.34
C ASP A 58 -7.35 19.68 8.46
N VAL A 59 -7.50 19.22 7.21
CA VAL A 59 -8.58 19.67 6.32
C VAL A 59 -9.94 19.26 6.86
N ILE A 60 -10.09 18.03 7.38
CA ILE A 60 -11.34 17.55 8.00
C ILE A 60 -11.68 18.40 9.23
N ASP A 61 -10.70 18.71 10.08
CA ASP A 61 -10.89 19.52 11.30
C ASP A 61 -11.25 20.98 10.98
N VAL A 62 -10.67 21.52 9.89
CA VAL A 62 -11.06 22.80 9.30
C VAL A 62 -12.53 22.77 8.87
N VAL A 63 -12.94 21.78 8.08
CA VAL A 63 -14.32 21.63 7.59
C VAL A 63 -15.29 21.43 8.75
N SER A 64 -14.91 20.62 9.74
CA SER A 64 -15.68 20.36 10.95
C SER A 64 -16.01 21.65 11.71
N ARG A 65 -15.01 22.52 11.94
CA ARG A 65 -15.23 23.82 12.60
C ARG A 65 -16.14 24.74 11.81
N SER A 66 -16.01 24.76 10.48
CA SER A 66 -16.92 25.54 9.63
C SER A 66 -18.35 25.03 9.73
N ILE A 67 -18.55 23.71 9.75
CA ILE A 67 -19.87 23.08 9.93
C ILE A 67 -20.41 23.34 11.34
N GLU A 68 -19.58 23.27 12.39
CA GLU A 68 -19.98 23.54 13.77
C GLU A 68 -20.51 24.98 13.93
N GLY A 69 -19.82 25.96 13.34
CA GLY A 69 -20.25 27.36 13.34
C GLY A 69 -21.60 27.55 12.63
N ALA A 70 -21.78 26.92 11.47
CA ALA A 70 -23.05 26.95 10.74
C ALA A 70 -24.18 26.23 11.52
N ALA A 71 -23.90 25.05 12.08
CA ALA A 71 -24.84 24.26 12.85
C ALA A 71 -25.28 24.96 14.14
N THR A 72 -24.38 25.70 14.79
CA THR A 72 -24.73 26.54 15.95
C THR A 72 -25.60 27.72 15.52
N THR A 73 -25.30 28.34 14.37
CA THR A 73 -26.11 29.43 13.82
C THR A 73 -27.51 28.97 13.44
N TRP A 74 -27.66 27.73 12.97
CA TRP A 74 -28.94 27.15 12.56
C TRP A 74 -29.64 26.35 13.67
N GLN A 75 -29.09 26.30 14.89
CA GLN A 75 -29.65 25.57 16.03
C GLN A 75 -29.84 24.06 15.78
N TRP A 76 -28.90 23.43 15.06
CA TRP A 76 -28.90 21.97 14.85
C TRP A 76 -28.53 21.17 16.10
N PHE A 77 -27.92 21.83 17.08
CA PHE A 77 -27.58 21.23 18.36
C PHE A 77 -28.50 21.77 19.46
N PRO A 78 -28.87 20.93 20.44
CA PRO A 78 -29.53 21.39 21.64
C PRO A 78 -28.71 22.46 22.38
N ASP A 79 -29.39 23.47 22.92
CA ASP A 79 -28.75 24.60 23.61
C ASP A 79 -28.03 24.17 24.90
N ASP A 80 -28.53 23.12 25.56
CA ASP A 80 -27.96 22.56 26.78
C ASP A 80 -26.65 21.79 26.55
N TRP A 81 -26.30 21.50 25.29
CA TRP A 81 -25.06 20.77 25.01
C TRP A 81 -23.84 21.64 25.29
N PRO A 82 -22.84 21.12 26.03
CA PRO A 82 -21.58 21.84 26.19
C PRO A 82 -20.88 21.93 24.82
N ALA A 83 -20.14 23.03 24.60
CA ALA A 83 -19.45 23.30 23.34
C ALA A 83 -18.53 22.13 22.91
N GLU A 84 -17.85 21.49 23.87
CA GLU A 84 -16.98 20.34 23.62
C GLU A 84 -17.72 19.13 23.03
N ARG A 85 -18.98 18.91 23.45
CA ARG A 85 -19.82 17.84 22.92
C ARG A 85 -20.26 18.16 21.50
N ARG A 86 -20.62 19.42 21.21
CA ARG A 86 -20.99 19.87 19.85
C ARG A 86 -19.81 19.72 18.89
N ALA A 87 -18.62 20.16 19.27
CA ALA A 87 -17.39 20.00 18.49
C ALA A 87 -17.08 18.53 18.22
N SER A 88 -17.14 17.67 19.25
CA SER A 88 -16.85 16.24 19.11
C SER A 88 -17.83 15.51 18.19
N VAL A 89 -19.13 15.82 18.31
CA VAL A 89 -20.17 15.23 17.45
C VAL A 89 -20.04 15.73 16.02
N THR A 90 -19.72 17.01 15.83
CA THR A 90 -19.49 17.57 14.49
C THR A 90 -18.28 16.93 13.82
N ALA A 91 -17.16 16.77 14.53
CA ALA A 91 -15.97 16.11 14.02
C ALA A 91 -16.26 14.66 13.61
N LEU A 92 -16.92 13.88 14.47
CA LEU A 92 -17.34 12.52 14.16
C LEU A 92 -18.30 12.49 12.94
N GLY A 93 -19.26 13.41 12.88
CA GLY A 93 -20.17 13.52 11.75
C GLY A 93 -19.44 13.83 10.44
N CYS A 94 -18.43 14.70 10.48
CA CYS A 94 -17.59 15.01 9.34
C CYS A 94 -16.77 13.81 8.88
N GLU A 95 -16.16 13.05 9.81
CA GLU A 95 -15.42 11.84 9.46
C GLU A 95 -16.34 10.77 8.85
N LEU A 96 -17.50 10.54 9.46
CA LEU A 96 -18.51 9.61 8.96
C LEU A 96 -19.07 10.00 7.59
N GLY A 97 -19.18 11.30 7.30
CA GLY A 97 -19.59 11.80 5.99
C GLY A 97 -18.47 11.74 4.95
N MET A 98 -17.26 12.15 5.32
CA MET A 98 -16.10 12.25 4.41
C MET A 98 -15.58 10.88 3.98
N ALA A 99 -15.68 9.85 4.83
CA ALA A 99 -15.28 8.49 4.47
C ALA A 99 -16.01 7.94 3.23
N PRO A 100 -17.35 7.81 3.20
CA PRO A 100 -18.07 7.33 2.03
C PRO A 100 -18.01 8.30 0.85
N LEU A 101 -17.99 9.63 1.08
CA LEU A 101 -17.86 10.60 -0.01
C LEU A 101 -16.51 10.49 -0.73
N GLY A 102 -15.41 10.46 0.02
CA GLY A 102 -14.06 10.34 -0.53
C GLY A 102 -13.83 8.98 -1.22
N LEU A 103 -14.20 7.88 -0.57
CA LEU A 103 -14.06 6.54 -1.12
C LEU A 103 -14.98 6.33 -2.34
N GLY A 104 -16.21 6.83 -2.28
CA GLY A 104 -17.18 6.77 -3.37
C GLY A 104 -16.71 7.56 -4.59
N LEU A 105 -16.20 8.78 -4.39
CA LEU A 105 -15.63 9.59 -5.47
C LEU A 105 -14.39 8.94 -6.08
N ALA A 106 -13.50 8.39 -5.25
CA ALA A 106 -12.32 7.66 -5.74
C ALA A 106 -12.73 6.44 -6.58
N ALA A 107 -13.67 5.64 -6.10
CA ALA A 107 -14.19 4.47 -6.82
C ALA A 107 -14.92 4.86 -8.12
N TYR A 108 -15.67 5.95 -8.11
CA TYR A 108 -16.35 6.48 -9.30
C TYR A 108 -15.34 6.90 -10.39
N LEU A 109 -14.30 7.65 -10.01
CA LEU A 109 -13.24 8.08 -10.93
C LEU A 109 -12.42 6.90 -11.45
N ASP A 110 -12.21 5.87 -10.62
CA ASP A 110 -11.52 4.65 -11.04
C ASP A 110 -12.31 3.90 -12.13
N ARG A 111 -13.62 3.72 -11.93
CA ARG A 111 -14.50 3.06 -12.91
C ARG A 111 -14.60 3.81 -14.24
N ARG A 112 -14.50 5.14 -14.22
CA ARG A 112 -14.51 6.00 -15.42
C ARG A 112 -13.20 5.95 -16.21
N GLY A 113 -12.13 5.45 -15.61
CA GLY A 113 -10.79 5.49 -16.17
C GLY A 113 -10.14 6.87 -15.99
N VAL A 114 -8.85 6.85 -15.63
CA VAL A 114 -8.05 8.08 -15.46
C VAL A 114 -7.40 8.43 -16.79
N VAL A 115 -8.02 9.34 -17.53
CA VAL A 115 -7.52 9.82 -18.84
C VAL A 115 -6.59 11.03 -18.74
N THR A 116 -6.61 11.76 -17.62
CA THR A 116 -5.77 12.95 -17.41
C THR A 116 -5.10 12.94 -16.05
N SER A 117 -3.95 13.62 -15.93
CA SER A 117 -3.23 13.79 -14.65
C SER A 117 -4.10 14.45 -13.58
N ARG A 118 -4.97 15.38 -13.98
CA ARG A 118 -5.94 16.03 -13.08
C ARG A 118 -6.91 15.01 -12.47
N HIS A 119 -7.48 14.11 -13.26
CA HIS A 119 -8.36 13.06 -12.74
C HIS A 119 -7.61 12.12 -11.79
N GLY A 120 -6.34 11.81 -12.08
CA GLY A 120 -5.49 11.01 -11.19
C GLY A 120 -5.26 11.69 -9.84
N LEU A 121 -4.98 12.99 -9.86
CA LEU A 121 -4.79 13.79 -8.65
C LEU A 121 -6.07 13.88 -7.82
N VAL A 122 -7.22 14.14 -8.45
CA VAL A 122 -8.52 14.20 -7.76
C VAL A 122 -8.88 12.85 -7.16
N ARG A 123 -8.69 11.75 -7.91
CA ARG A 123 -8.90 10.39 -7.39
C ARG A 123 -8.03 10.11 -6.18
N GLN A 124 -6.75 10.48 -6.26
CA GLN A 124 -5.81 10.27 -5.16
C GLN A 124 -6.18 11.11 -3.93
N ALA A 125 -6.55 12.38 -4.12
CA ALA A 125 -7.02 13.24 -3.03
C ALA A 125 -8.29 12.69 -2.38
N ALA A 126 -9.27 12.26 -3.19
CA ALA A 126 -10.51 11.66 -2.72
C ALA A 126 -10.26 10.37 -1.91
N TRP A 127 -9.40 9.48 -2.43
CA TRP A 127 -8.99 8.26 -1.72
C TRP A 127 -8.31 8.59 -0.39
N ARG A 128 -7.38 9.56 -0.37
CA ARG A 128 -6.66 9.95 0.85
C ARG A 128 -7.61 10.53 1.89
N MET A 129 -8.48 11.46 1.50
CA MET A 129 -9.48 12.02 2.42
C MET A 129 -10.42 10.93 2.96
N GLY A 130 -10.94 10.06 2.10
CA GLY A 130 -11.85 8.98 2.50
C GLY A 130 -11.18 7.95 3.43
N ALA A 131 -9.96 7.52 3.11
CA ALA A 131 -9.20 6.58 3.93
C ALA A 131 -8.79 7.16 5.29
N THR A 132 -8.37 8.43 5.33
CA THR A 132 -8.06 9.14 6.59
C THR A 132 -9.30 9.29 7.46
N ALA A 133 -10.42 9.74 6.90
CA ALA A 133 -11.69 9.87 7.62
C ALA A 133 -12.19 8.54 8.19
N LEU A 134 -12.01 7.45 7.43
CA LEU A 134 -12.31 6.10 7.92
C LEU A 134 -11.37 5.71 9.08
N GLY A 135 -10.07 6.01 8.97
CA GLY A 135 -9.09 5.80 10.03
C GLY A 135 -9.44 6.56 11.31
N GLY A 136 -9.86 7.82 11.19
CA GLY A 136 -10.39 8.63 12.29
C GLY A 136 -11.61 7.99 12.93
N THR A 137 -12.60 7.59 12.11
CA THR A 137 -13.84 6.97 12.61
C THR A 137 -13.54 5.70 13.41
N VAL A 138 -12.66 4.84 12.89
CA VAL A 138 -12.24 3.61 13.57
C VAL A 138 -11.55 3.93 14.89
N LEU A 139 -10.66 4.93 14.91
CA LEU A 139 -9.98 5.36 16.12
C LEU A 139 -10.94 5.94 17.18
N ILE A 140 -11.88 6.78 16.78
CA ILE A 140 -12.91 7.32 17.68
C ILE A 140 -13.76 6.19 18.25
N GLY A 141 -14.19 5.25 17.41
CA GLY A 141 -14.95 4.07 17.83
C GLY A 141 -14.16 3.20 18.82
N ALA A 142 -12.89 2.93 18.54
CA ALA A 142 -12.01 2.19 19.45
C ALA A 142 -11.83 2.91 20.79
N THR A 143 -11.61 4.23 20.76
CA THR A 143 -11.46 5.05 21.98
C THR A 143 -12.74 5.04 22.82
N ALA A 144 -13.90 5.17 22.19
CA ALA A 144 -15.19 5.07 22.87
C ALA A 144 -15.42 3.68 23.48
N GLY A 145 -15.05 2.62 22.75
CA GLY A 145 -15.10 1.23 23.23
C GLY A 145 -14.22 1.00 24.45
N VAL A 146 -12.96 1.45 24.41
CA VAL A 146 -12.03 1.32 25.54
C VAL A 146 -12.51 2.11 26.75
N ARG A 147 -13.02 3.33 26.59
CA ARG A 147 -13.62 4.11 27.69
C ARG A 147 -14.87 3.45 28.29
N ARG A 148 -15.65 2.74 27.48
CA ARG A 148 -16.80 1.96 27.98
C ARG A 148 -16.33 0.75 28.77
N LEU A 149 -15.31 0.04 28.27
CA LEU A 149 -14.71 -1.10 28.93
C LEU A 149 -14.04 -0.72 30.25
N ASP A 150 -13.28 0.39 30.27
CA ASP A 150 -12.65 0.95 31.46
C ASP A 150 -13.64 1.19 32.59
N ARG A 151 -14.79 1.80 32.27
CA ARG A 151 -15.89 2.03 33.21
C ARG A 151 -16.55 0.72 33.66
N ALA A 152 -16.76 -0.22 32.74
CA ALA A 152 -17.37 -1.51 33.07
C ALA A 152 -16.50 -2.38 33.98
N LEU A 153 -15.18 -2.29 33.84
CA LEU A 153 -14.20 -3.03 34.66
C LEU A 153 -13.79 -2.27 35.93
N GLY A 154 -14.27 -1.04 36.13
CA GLY A 154 -13.83 -0.20 37.25
C GLY A 154 -12.34 0.12 37.22
N ALA A 155 -11.73 0.19 36.03
CA ALA A 155 -10.28 0.34 35.87
C ALA A 155 -9.76 1.77 36.15
N GLY A 156 -10.64 2.70 36.53
CA GLY A 156 -10.26 4.03 37.01
C GLY A 156 -9.53 4.88 35.98
N GLY A 157 -9.80 4.71 34.69
CA GLY A 157 -9.17 5.42 33.59
C GLY A 157 -7.87 4.79 33.08
N ARG A 158 -7.38 3.71 33.69
CA ARG A 158 -6.10 3.08 33.31
C ARG A 158 -6.11 2.54 31.88
N LEU A 159 -7.23 1.97 31.43
CA LEU A 159 -7.35 1.48 30.04
C LEU A 159 -7.56 2.65 29.08
N ALA A 160 -8.30 3.67 29.49
CA ALA A 160 -8.55 4.86 28.67
C ALA A 160 -7.29 5.72 28.44
N ALA A 161 -6.27 5.59 29.29
CA ALA A 161 -4.99 6.29 29.16
C ALA A 161 -4.05 5.67 28.11
N LEU A 162 -4.35 4.47 27.59
CA LEU A 162 -3.48 3.78 26.65
C LEU A 162 -3.48 4.46 25.26
N PRO A 163 -2.31 4.64 24.61
CA PRO A 163 -2.24 5.20 23.26
C PRO A 163 -2.73 4.19 22.22
N LEU A 164 -3.98 4.34 21.78
CA LEU A 164 -4.65 3.37 20.90
C LEU A 164 -4.25 3.45 19.42
N SER A 165 -3.60 4.51 18.97
CA SER A 165 -3.32 4.72 17.54
C SER A 165 -2.56 3.58 16.87
N ILE A 166 -1.46 3.13 17.48
CA ILE A 166 -0.65 2.04 16.92
C ILE A 166 -1.40 0.70 16.97
N PRO A 167 -1.94 0.26 18.13
CA PRO A 167 -2.72 -0.97 18.20
C PRO A 167 -3.90 -1.02 17.24
N VAL A 168 -4.63 0.09 17.09
CA VAL A 168 -5.79 0.19 16.19
C VAL A 168 -5.37 -0.03 14.75
N GLY A 169 -4.36 0.69 14.24
CA GLY A 169 -3.95 0.52 12.84
C GLY A 169 -3.36 -0.87 12.55
N LEU A 170 -2.62 -1.47 13.49
CA LEU A 170 -2.16 -2.86 13.36
C LEU A 170 -3.34 -3.86 13.33
N ALA A 171 -4.32 -3.70 14.21
CA ALA A 171 -5.52 -4.52 14.22
C ALA A 171 -6.32 -4.38 12.91
N THR A 172 -6.47 -3.15 12.42
CA THR A 172 -7.11 -2.89 11.11
C THR A 172 -6.33 -3.55 9.97
N SER A 173 -5.00 -3.51 9.98
CA SER A 173 -4.16 -4.20 9.00
C SER A 173 -4.40 -5.72 9.03
N ALA A 174 -4.46 -6.32 10.21
CA ALA A 174 -4.72 -7.75 10.36
C ALA A 174 -6.10 -8.14 9.82
N VAL A 175 -7.13 -7.33 10.10
CA VAL A 175 -8.48 -7.54 9.56
C VAL A 175 -8.48 -7.42 8.03
N MET A 176 -7.86 -6.38 7.47
CA MET A 176 -7.71 -6.23 6.00
C MET A 176 -6.96 -7.42 5.38
N GLY A 177 -5.92 -7.91 6.04
CA GLY A 177 -5.17 -9.09 5.63
C GLY A 177 -6.08 -10.33 5.55
N ARG A 178 -6.90 -10.58 6.58
CA ARG A 178 -7.86 -11.69 6.57
C ARG A 178 -8.92 -11.56 5.48
N VAL A 179 -9.47 -10.35 5.27
CA VAL A 179 -10.48 -10.11 4.23
C VAL A 179 -9.90 -10.30 2.82
N ARG A 180 -8.64 -9.94 2.60
CA ARG A 180 -7.94 -10.16 1.33
C ARG A 180 -7.45 -11.61 1.16
N GLY A 181 -7.29 -12.34 2.25
CA GLY A 181 -6.58 -13.62 2.32
C GLY A 181 -7.47 -14.84 2.57
N SER A 182 -8.60 -15.00 1.86
CA SER A 182 -9.31 -16.29 1.80
C SER A 182 -8.64 -17.28 0.82
N GLY A 183 -7.32 -17.45 0.93
CA GLY A 183 -6.49 -18.44 0.24
C GLY A 183 -5.56 -19.14 1.24
N PRO A 184 -5.08 -20.36 0.95
CA PRO A 184 -4.55 -21.28 1.95
C PRO A 184 -3.36 -20.71 2.72
N GLU A 185 -3.36 -21.09 3.99
CA GLU A 185 -2.41 -20.80 5.07
C GLU A 185 -0.96 -20.72 4.57
N ARG A 186 -0.41 -19.50 4.53
CA ARG A 186 1.04 -19.32 4.45
C ARG A 186 1.59 -19.62 5.83
N ASP A 187 2.41 -20.66 5.93
CA ASP A 187 3.20 -20.93 7.13
C ASP A 187 3.89 -19.64 7.61
N PRO A 188 3.93 -19.38 8.92
CA PRO A 188 4.66 -18.25 9.46
C PRO A 188 6.14 -18.46 9.14
N VAL A 189 6.64 -17.71 8.15
CA VAL A 189 8.09 -17.58 7.93
C VAL A 189 8.68 -17.10 9.24
N THR A 190 9.50 -17.95 9.86
CA THR A 190 10.33 -17.58 11.00
C THR A 190 11.14 -16.36 10.58
N VAL A 191 10.87 -15.24 11.23
CA VAL A 191 11.66 -14.02 11.06
C VAL A 191 13.04 -14.35 11.60
N ASP A 192 13.94 -14.81 10.73
CA ASP A 192 15.35 -14.91 11.07
C ASP A 192 15.83 -13.54 11.56
N ASP A 193 16.53 -13.58 12.69
CA ASP A 193 16.96 -12.49 13.57
C ASP A 193 17.19 -11.15 12.87
N VAL A 194 16.16 -10.29 12.86
CA VAL A 194 16.43 -8.85 12.89
C VAL A 194 16.91 -8.56 14.30
N PRO A 195 18.18 -8.19 14.52
CA PRO A 195 18.68 -7.90 15.85
C PRO A 195 17.75 -6.84 16.47
N THR A 196 17.26 -7.08 17.68
CA THR A 196 16.29 -6.21 18.37
C THR A 196 16.67 -4.74 18.32
N LEU A 197 17.98 -4.47 18.39
CA LEU A 197 18.57 -3.14 18.26
C LEU A 197 18.28 -2.46 16.90
N ARG A 198 18.30 -3.21 15.79
CA ARG A 198 17.98 -2.70 14.45
C ARG A 198 16.49 -2.42 14.29
N GLY A 199 15.63 -3.27 14.87
CA GLY A 199 14.18 -3.01 14.93
C GLY A 199 13.86 -1.75 15.74
N LEU A 200 14.51 -1.59 16.90
CA LEU A 200 14.41 -0.38 17.72
C LEU A 200 14.93 0.86 17.01
N ALA A 201 16.07 0.77 16.32
CA ALA A 201 16.62 1.88 15.55
C ALA A 201 15.70 2.29 14.39
N ALA A 202 15.10 1.33 13.69
CA ALA A 202 14.12 1.59 12.63
C ALA A 202 12.84 2.25 13.19
N GLY A 203 12.30 1.73 14.29
CA GLY A 203 11.16 2.31 14.99
C GLY A 203 11.44 3.72 15.51
N GLY A 204 12.62 3.92 16.11
CA GLY A 204 13.10 5.24 16.54
C GLY A 204 13.27 6.22 15.38
N GLY A 205 13.78 5.75 14.24
CA GLY A 205 13.89 6.55 13.02
C GLY A 205 12.53 7.00 12.48
N VAL A 206 11.52 6.11 12.47
CA VAL A 206 10.14 6.48 12.13
C VAL A 206 9.64 7.55 13.09
N LEU A 207 9.73 7.33 14.41
CA LEU A 207 9.29 8.31 15.40
C LEU A 207 9.99 9.67 15.26
N ALA A 208 11.29 9.69 14.97
CA ALA A 208 12.04 10.92 14.72
C ALA A 208 11.53 11.67 13.49
N ILE A 209 11.20 10.96 12.40
CA ILE A 209 10.59 11.57 11.20
C ILE A 209 9.21 12.13 11.53
N LEU A 210 8.38 11.38 12.25
CA LEU A 210 7.03 11.81 12.66
C LEU A 210 7.09 13.06 13.54
N TYR A 211 8.00 13.08 14.51
CA TYR A 211 8.21 14.23 15.39
C TYR A 211 8.76 15.43 14.63
N GLY A 212 9.73 15.21 13.74
CA GLY A 212 10.31 16.23 12.88
C GLY A 212 9.27 16.87 11.95
N ALA A 213 8.36 16.07 11.40
CA ALA A 213 7.22 16.54 10.61
C ALA A 213 6.30 17.45 11.43
N ALA A 214 5.85 17.01 12.61
CA ALA A 214 5.01 17.81 13.48
C ALA A 214 5.70 19.08 13.99
N TRP A 215 7.01 19.04 14.16
CA TRP A 215 7.81 20.24 14.46
C TRP A 215 7.87 21.19 13.25
N GLY A 216 8.14 20.66 12.04
CA GLY A 216 8.23 21.43 10.81
C GLY A 216 6.91 22.10 10.43
N GLU A 217 5.77 21.45 10.67
CA GLU A 217 4.44 22.01 10.46
C GLU A 217 4.21 23.22 11.38
N ARG A 218 4.46 23.06 12.69
CA ARG A 218 4.35 24.14 13.68
C ARG A 218 5.26 25.31 13.34
N TRP A 219 6.50 25.01 12.95
CA TRP A 219 7.45 26.02 12.52
C TRP A 219 6.96 26.77 11.27
N THR A 220 6.43 26.05 10.27
CA THR A 220 5.88 26.65 9.04
C THR A 220 4.69 27.56 9.36
N ALA A 221 3.78 27.10 10.23
CA ALA A 221 2.65 27.90 10.69
C ALA A 221 3.11 29.19 11.39
N GLN A 222 4.19 29.12 12.19
CA GLN A 222 4.78 30.31 12.82
C GLN A 222 5.38 31.27 11.80
N GLN A 223 6.10 30.78 10.78
CA GLN A 223 6.67 31.64 9.74
C GLN A 223 5.58 32.33 8.91
N VAL A 224 4.54 31.60 8.51
CA VAL A 224 3.42 32.16 7.76
C VAL A 224 2.69 33.24 8.57
N ARG A 225 2.49 33.03 9.88
CA ARG A 225 1.89 34.05 10.76
C ARG A 225 2.72 35.33 10.86
N ARG A 226 4.05 35.24 10.83
CA ARG A 226 4.93 36.42 10.87
C ARG A 226 4.79 37.29 9.61
N LEU A 227 4.39 36.70 8.49
CA LEU A 227 4.14 37.40 7.23
C LEU A 227 2.74 38.04 7.14
N ALA A 228 1.91 37.88 8.18
CA ALA A 228 0.54 38.36 8.24
C ALA A 228 0.27 39.42 9.34
N PRO A 229 1.04 40.53 9.43
CA PRO A 229 0.73 41.59 10.39
C PRO A 229 -0.58 42.31 10.00
N GLY A 230 -1.59 42.28 10.89
CA GLY A 230 -2.79 43.13 10.80
C GLY A 230 -4.07 42.49 10.23
N ALA A 231 -4.19 41.16 10.19
CA ALA A 231 -5.31 40.53 9.52
C ALA A 231 -6.63 40.51 10.35
N ALA A 232 -7.75 40.89 9.73
CA ALA A 232 -9.09 40.93 10.30
C ALA A 232 -9.57 39.55 10.82
N PRO A 233 -10.61 39.47 11.69
CA PRO A 233 -11.03 38.23 12.37
C PRO A 233 -11.29 37.01 11.48
N GLY A 234 -11.64 37.21 10.19
CA GLY A 234 -11.82 36.12 9.21
C GLY A 234 -10.55 35.62 8.51
N ALA A 235 -9.44 36.34 8.62
CA ALA A 235 -8.19 35.99 7.94
C ALA A 235 -7.46 34.81 8.60
N GLY A 236 -7.77 34.49 9.86
CA GLY A 236 -7.14 33.39 10.59
C GLY A 236 -7.32 32.04 9.89
N PHE A 237 -8.50 31.79 9.30
CA PHE A 237 -8.79 30.58 8.55
C PHE A 237 -8.00 30.49 7.24
N ALA A 238 -7.97 31.58 6.46
CA ALA A 238 -7.22 31.64 5.21
C ALA A 238 -5.71 31.43 5.45
N TRP A 239 -5.16 32.02 6.51
CA TRP A 239 -3.76 31.83 6.89
C TRP A 239 -3.45 30.41 7.40
N GLN A 240 -4.38 29.80 8.13
CA GLN A 240 -4.26 28.40 8.53
C GLN A 240 -4.25 27.47 7.30
N LEU A 241 -5.13 27.71 6.32
CA LEU A 241 -5.18 26.93 5.09
C LEU A 241 -3.90 27.13 4.26
N ALA A 242 -3.42 28.37 4.16
CA ALA A 242 -2.20 28.71 3.46
C ALA A 242 -0.97 28.05 4.08
N SER A 243 -0.85 28.04 5.42
CA SER A 243 0.28 27.38 6.09
C SER A 243 0.28 25.87 5.85
N HIS A 244 -0.89 25.23 5.84
CA HIS A 244 -1.03 23.81 5.52
C HIS A 244 -0.66 23.53 4.07
N ALA A 245 -1.12 24.37 3.14
CA ALA A 245 -0.79 24.23 1.72
C ALA A 245 0.72 24.35 1.48
N VAL A 246 1.39 25.31 2.15
CA VAL A 246 2.85 25.48 2.06
C VAL A 246 3.59 24.27 2.66
N PHE A 247 3.19 23.81 3.84
CA PHE A 247 3.80 22.63 4.48
C PHE A 247 3.63 21.37 3.62
N LEU A 248 2.43 21.14 3.09
CA LEU A 248 2.13 20.03 2.18
C LEU A 248 2.94 20.09 0.90
N ALA A 249 3.02 21.27 0.27
CA ALA A 249 3.77 21.44 -0.97
C ALA A 249 5.27 21.21 -0.73
N GLY A 250 5.85 21.83 0.31
CA GLY A 250 7.25 21.67 0.66
C GLY A 250 7.59 20.23 1.06
N GLY A 251 6.80 19.63 1.95
CA GLY A 251 6.95 18.25 2.38
C GLY A 251 6.80 17.26 1.23
N GLY A 252 5.83 17.49 0.34
CA GLY A 252 5.63 16.69 -0.87
C GLY A 252 6.82 16.74 -1.82
N VAL A 253 7.41 17.91 -2.06
CA VAL A 253 8.62 18.05 -2.88
C VAL A 253 9.80 17.30 -2.26
N ILE A 254 10.02 17.45 -0.95
CA ILE A 254 11.12 16.77 -0.23
C ILE A 254 10.95 15.26 -0.30
N VAL A 255 9.76 14.75 0.04
CA VAL A 255 9.46 13.31 0.01
C VAL A 255 9.58 12.76 -1.41
N SER A 256 9.09 13.49 -2.42
CA SER A 256 9.21 13.08 -3.82
C SER A 256 10.67 13.01 -4.26
N ALA A 257 11.47 14.04 -3.96
CA ALA A 257 12.89 14.06 -4.31
C ALA A 257 13.65 12.91 -3.64
N LEU A 258 13.38 12.66 -2.36
CA LEU A 258 14.00 11.57 -1.61
C LEU A 258 13.57 10.21 -2.14
N TRP A 259 12.27 10.01 -2.43
CA TRP A 259 11.76 8.79 -3.04
C TRP A 259 12.38 8.51 -4.40
N THR A 260 12.44 9.52 -5.28
CA THR A 260 13.06 9.39 -6.60
C THR A 260 14.54 9.02 -6.47
N ARG A 261 15.29 9.67 -5.57
CA ARG A 261 16.71 9.35 -5.35
C ARG A 261 16.89 7.92 -4.84
N VAL A 262 16.03 7.48 -3.93
CA VAL A 262 16.07 6.11 -3.39
C VAL A 262 15.73 5.08 -4.45
N MET A 263 14.68 5.32 -5.24
CA MET A 263 14.31 4.42 -6.33
C MET A 263 15.37 4.39 -7.42
N GLN A 264 15.97 5.52 -7.79
CA GLN A 264 17.10 5.55 -8.73
C GLN A 264 18.28 4.72 -8.22
N ARG A 265 18.59 4.77 -6.92
CA ARG A 265 19.65 3.96 -6.33
C ARG A 265 19.30 2.46 -6.36
N ILE A 266 18.07 2.09 -6.00
CA ILE A 266 17.62 0.69 -6.02
C ILE A 266 17.58 0.16 -7.45
N GLU A 267 17.11 0.97 -8.40
CA GLU A 267 17.04 0.63 -9.82
C GLU A 267 18.43 0.57 -10.45
N ALA A 268 19.40 1.37 -10.02
CA ALA A 268 20.79 1.28 -10.51
C ALA A 268 21.38 -0.11 -10.26
N VAL A 269 21.04 -0.77 -9.14
CA VAL A 269 21.45 -2.15 -8.85
C VAL A 269 20.87 -3.15 -9.85
N THR A 270 19.70 -2.87 -10.43
CA THR A 270 19.06 -3.73 -11.45
C THR A 270 19.58 -3.52 -12.87
N THR A 271 20.53 -2.60 -13.07
CA THR A 271 21.11 -2.36 -14.40
C THR A 271 22.28 -3.28 -14.74
N THR A 272 22.88 -3.91 -13.71
CA THR A 272 23.95 -4.90 -13.84
C THR A 272 23.36 -6.31 -13.92
N VAL A 273 23.97 -7.19 -14.70
CA VAL A 273 23.68 -8.62 -14.63
C VAL A 273 24.02 -9.08 -13.20
N ASP A 274 23.10 -9.78 -12.55
CA ASP A 274 23.39 -10.30 -11.22
C ASP A 274 24.54 -11.33 -11.28
N PRO A 275 25.49 -11.31 -10.32
CA PRO A 275 26.64 -12.23 -10.33
C PRO A 275 26.28 -13.72 -10.38
N TRP A 276 25.11 -14.13 -9.86
CA TRP A 276 24.66 -15.53 -9.95
C TRP A 276 24.22 -15.94 -11.36
N MET A 277 23.71 -15.00 -12.17
CA MET A 277 23.39 -15.26 -13.58
C MET A 277 24.66 -15.48 -14.39
N GLU A 278 25.72 -14.72 -14.10
CA GLU A 278 27.03 -14.89 -14.74
C GLU A 278 27.74 -16.17 -14.27
N ALA A 279 27.62 -16.52 -12.99
CA ALA A 279 28.30 -17.68 -12.41
C ALA A 279 27.77 -19.02 -12.95
N ALA A 280 26.50 -19.09 -13.36
CA ALA A 280 25.91 -20.31 -13.92
C ALA A 280 24.86 -20.02 -15.01
N PRO A 281 25.30 -19.66 -16.23
CA PRO A 281 24.42 -19.41 -17.38
C PRO A 281 23.56 -20.63 -17.71
N GLY A 282 22.28 -20.43 -18.04
CA GLY A 282 21.37 -21.53 -18.39
C GLY A 282 20.88 -22.39 -17.20
N VAL A 283 21.43 -22.21 -15.99
CA VAL A 283 20.95 -22.87 -14.76
C VAL A 283 19.87 -22.03 -14.08
N TRP A 284 20.07 -20.72 -14.04
CA TRP A 284 19.17 -19.81 -13.34
C TRP A 284 18.16 -19.11 -14.23
N THR A 285 18.56 -18.85 -15.45
CA THR A 285 17.75 -18.35 -16.56
C THR A 285 17.82 -19.33 -17.71
N SER A 286 17.02 -19.15 -18.76
CA SER A 286 17.06 -19.99 -19.95
C SER A 286 17.66 -19.19 -21.11
N PRO A 287 18.38 -19.83 -22.06
CA PRO A 287 18.81 -19.14 -23.30
C PRO A 287 17.64 -18.49 -24.07
N MET A 288 16.42 -18.99 -23.84
CA MET A 288 15.15 -18.46 -24.37
C MET A 288 14.65 -17.20 -23.64
N VAL A 289 15.36 -16.71 -22.62
CA VAL A 289 15.08 -15.47 -21.90
C VAL A 289 16.12 -14.45 -22.37
N SER A 290 15.65 -13.36 -22.97
CA SER A 290 16.55 -12.27 -23.40
C SER A 290 17.33 -11.74 -22.19
N GLY A 291 18.63 -11.50 -22.37
CA GLY A 291 19.53 -11.01 -21.33
C GLY A 291 20.24 -12.10 -20.53
N ASP A 292 19.88 -13.38 -20.71
CA ASP A 292 20.70 -14.49 -20.20
C ASP A 292 22.07 -14.50 -20.92
N PRO A 293 23.19 -14.84 -20.24
CA PRO A 293 24.51 -14.84 -20.88
C PRO A 293 24.63 -15.78 -22.09
N ALA A 294 23.79 -16.81 -22.18
CA ALA A 294 23.69 -17.71 -23.33
C ALA A 294 22.53 -17.33 -24.30
N SER A 295 21.86 -16.19 -24.08
CA SER A 295 20.81 -15.68 -24.98
C SER A 295 21.40 -15.00 -26.21
N LEU A 296 20.67 -15.09 -27.33
CA LEU A 296 20.98 -14.34 -28.55
C LEU A 296 20.77 -12.82 -28.38
N VAL A 297 19.95 -12.40 -27.41
CA VAL A 297 19.74 -11.00 -27.06
C VAL A 297 20.54 -10.70 -25.80
N SER A 298 21.69 -10.04 -25.98
CA SER A 298 22.59 -9.63 -24.89
C SER A 298 21.89 -8.75 -23.86
N TRP A 299 22.35 -8.80 -22.60
CA TRP A 299 21.85 -7.93 -21.54
C TRP A 299 22.01 -6.43 -21.85
N GLU A 300 23.13 -6.03 -22.47
CA GLU A 300 23.40 -4.62 -22.78
C GLU A 300 22.38 -4.05 -23.78
N SER A 301 21.94 -4.87 -24.74
CA SER A 301 20.97 -4.46 -25.77
C SER A 301 19.53 -4.37 -25.25
N LEU A 302 19.26 -4.90 -24.05
CA LEU A 302 17.96 -4.74 -23.41
C LEU A 302 17.77 -3.32 -22.85
N GLY A 303 16.63 -2.72 -23.19
CA GLY A 303 16.11 -1.56 -22.48
C GLY A 303 15.66 -1.91 -21.06
N ARG A 304 15.34 -0.89 -20.27
CA ARG A 304 14.91 -0.98 -18.86
C ARG A 304 13.88 -2.07 -18.58
N GLU A 305 12.78 -2.09 -19.33
CA GLU A 305 11.71 -3.07 -19.11
C GLU A 305 12.11 -4.49 -19.53
N GLY A 306 13.00 -4.63 -20.52
CA GLY A 306 13.55 -5.92 -20.93
C GLY A 306 14.40 -6.56 -19.82
N ARG A 307 15.30 -5.77 -19.22
CA ARG A 307 16.12 -6.23 -18.07
C ARG A 307 15.26 -6.61 -16.88
N ARG A 308 14.23 -5.80 -16.58
CA ARG A 308 13.27 -6.11 -15.51
C ARG A 308 12.54 -7.43 -15.74
N HIS A 309 12.11 -7.69 -16.97
CA HIS A 309 11.47 -8.96 -17.32
C HIS A 309 12.41 -10.15 -17.14
N ALA A 310 13.66 -10.02 -17.55
CA ALA A 310 14.68 -11.06 -17.40
C ALA A 310 14.91 -11.43 -15.92
N VAL A 311 15.06 -10.44 -15.04
CA VAL A 311 15.27 -10.67 -13.58
C VAL A 311 14.04 -11.24 -12.90
N THR A 312 12.84 -10.91 -13.39
CA THR A 312 11.58 -11.47 -12.85
C THR A 312 11.22 -12.85 -13.43
N TYR A 313 12.13 -13.47 -14.20
CA TYR A 313 11.89 -14.80 -14.73
C TYR A 313 11.72 -15.82 -13.58
N VAL A 314 10.51 -16.35 -13.46
CA VAL A 314 10.19 -17.43 -12.52
C VAL A 314 10.35 -18.76 -13.25
N ARG A 315 11.15 -19.67 -12.70
CA ARG A 315 11.42 -20.97 -13.34
C ARG A 315 10.22 -21.91 -13.19
N PRO A 316 9.85 -22.67 -14.23
CA PRO A 316 8.80 -23.68 -14.08
C PRO A 316 9.16 -24.77 -13.07
N ALA A 317 10.42 -25.21 -13.04
CA ALA A 317 10.87 -26.33 -12.21
C ALA A 317 11.99 -25.90 -11.25
N THR A 318 12.13 -26.67 -10.16
CA THR A 318 13.22 -26.55 -9.19
C THR A 318 14.56 -26.90 -9.84
N VAL A 319 15.66 -26.32 -9.34
CA VAL A 319 17.00 -26.69 -9.78
C VAL A 319 17.56 -27.80 -8.92
N ALA A 320 17.87 -28.92 -9.57
CA ALA A 320 18.38 -30.13 -8.93
C ALA A 320 19.72 -29.92 -8.21
N VAL A 321 20.62 -29.08 -8.77
CA VAL A 321 21.93 -28.76 -8.18
C VAL A 321 22.14 -27.25 -8.18
N ARG A 322 22.07 -26.64 -7.00
CA ARG A 322 22.31 -25.20 -6.83
C ARG A 322 23.80 -24.95 -6.65
N GLN A 323 24.40 -24.22 -7.58
CA GLN A 323 25.81 -23.84 -7.46
C GLN A 323 25.97 -22.68 -6.47
N PRO A 324 26.98 -22.72 -5.59
CA PRO A 324 27.31 -21.60 -4.73
C PRO A 324 27.87 -20.43 -5.56
N LEU A 325 27.50 -19.21 -5.18
CA LEU A 325 28.08 -17.97 -5.70
C LEU A 325 29.56 -17.84 -5.29
N PRO A 326 30.33 -16.94 -5.94
CA PRO A 326 31.71 -16.63 -5.56
C PRO A 326 31.92 -16.22 -4.10
N ASP A 327 30.87 -15.72 -3.43
CA ASP A 327 30.85 -15.37 -2.01
C ASP A 327 30.49 -16.54 -1.07
N GLY A 328 30.35 -17.75 -1.62
CA GLY A 328 29.99 -18.98 -0.90
C GLY A 328 28.51 -19.11 -0.58
N SER A 329 27.66 -18.13 -0.91
CA SER A 329 26.22 -18.21 -0.67
C SER A 329 25.54 -19.07 -1.74
N VAL A 330 24.50 -19.83 -1.35
CA VAL A 330 23.70 -20.61 -2.30
C VAL A 330 22.44 -19.83 -2.64
N PRO A 331 22.16 -19.50 -3.92
CA PRO A 331 20.96 -18.77 -4.29
C PRO A 331 19.69 -19.55 -3.88
N SER A 332 18.68 -18.81 -3.43
CA SER A 332 17.34 -19.37 -3.16
C SER A 332 16.72 -19.88 -4.46
N ASP A 333 15.98 -21.00 -4.39
CA ASP A 333 15.23 -21.46 -5.54
C ASP A 333 14.01 -20.55 -5.77
N LEU A 334 13.93 -19.97 -6.97
CA LEU A 334 12.83 -19.10 -7.39
C LEU A 334 11.91 -19.81 -8.41
N SER A 335 11.79 -21.13 -8.30
CA SER A 335 10.85 -21.92 -9.09
C SER A 335 9.39 -21.64 -8.70
N ILE A 336 8.46 -21.83 -9.63
CA ILE A 336 7.02 -21.67 -9.39
C ILE A 336 6.59 -22.52 -8.20
N GLU A 337 7.04 -23.77 -8.13
CA GLU A 337 6.76 -24.69 -7.04
C GLU A 337 7.25 -24.15 -5.68
N THR A 338 8.46 -23.59 -5.62
CA THR A 338 9.03 -23.06 -4.37
C THR A 338 8.38 -21.73 -3.95
N VAL A 339 8.08 -20.84 -4.90
CA VAL A 339 7.57 -19.49 -4.61
C VAL A 339 6.05 -19.50 -4.38
N MET A 340 5.32 -20.31 -5.15
CA MET A 340 3.86 -20.34 -5.15
C MET A 340 3.29 -21.51 -4.32
N GLY A 341 4.11 -22.50 -3.95
CA GLY A 341 3.68 -23.67 -3.20
C GLY A 341 2.81 -24.65 -4.00
N GLU A 342 2.70 -24.45 -5.31
CA GLU A 342 1.89 -25.25 -6.23
C GLU A 342 2.70 -25.61 -7.47
N PRO A 343 2.49 -26.81 -8.07
CA PRO A 343 3.19 -27.21 -9.28
C PRO A 343 2.84 -26.28 -10.46
N PRO A 344 3.79 -26.03 -11.38
CA PRO A 344 3.56 -25.19 -12.54
C PRO A 344 2.42 -25.75 -13.41
N ALA A 345 1.54 -24.88 -13.90
CA ALA A 345 0.55 -25.27 -14.90
C ALA A 345 1.29 -25.79 -16.17
N PRO A 346 0.76 -26.82 -16.84
CA PRO A 346 1.44 -27.50 -17.96
C PRO A 346 1.67 -26.59 -19.19
N THR A 347 1.16 -25.37 -19.19
CA THR A 347 1.39 -24.38 -20.26
C THR A 347 1.63 -23.01 -19.64
N PRO A 348 2.90 -22.63 -19.34
CA PRO A 348 3.19 -21.28 -18.89
C PRO A 348 2.89 -20.29 -20.02
N CYS A 349 1.87 -19.46 -19.84
CA CYS A 349 1.58 -18.35 -20.76
C CYS A 349 2.69 -17.31 -20.65
N ARG A 350 3.72 -17.40 -21.51
CA ARG A 350 4.68 -16.30 -21.68
C ARG A 350 3.98 -15.18 -22.46
N SER A 351 3.75 -14.03 -21.81
CA SER A 351 3.32 -12.83 -22.52
C SER A 351 4.53 -12.24 -23.26
N SER A 352 4.44 -12.15 -24.58
CA SER A 352 5.41 -11.43 -25.41
C SER A 352 5.06 -9.94 -25.39
N SER A 353 5.81 -9.11 -24.67
CA SER A 353 5.77 -7.66 -24.88
C SER A 353 6.62 -7.33 -26.11
N GLY A 354 5.95 -7.10 -27.24
CA GLY A 354 6.60 -6.70 -28.49
C GLY A 354 7.26 -5.33 -28.34
N SER A 355 8.56 -5.27 -28.63
CA SER A 355 9.29 -4.01 -28.79
C SER A 355 8.78 -3.26 -30.02
N THR A 356 8.53 -1.96 -29.89
CA THR A 356 8.13 -1.09 -31.00
C THR A 356 9.37 -0.83 -31.86
N ALA A 357 9.65 -1.71 -32.82
CA ALA A 357 10.67 -1.48 -33.85
C ALA A 357 10.01 -0.93 -35.13
N ALA A 358 10.64 0.12 -35.65
CA ALA A 358 10.34 0.93 -36.82
C ALA A 358 9.44 0.31 -37.92
N ARG A 359 8.44 1.08 -38.36
CA ARG A 359 7.61 0.84 -39.56
C ARG A 359 8.49 0.81 -40.83
N PRO A 360 8.56 -0.30 -41.60
CA PRO A 360 8.93 -0.22 -43.00
C PRO A 360 7.69 0.18 -43.80
N ARG A 361 7.83 1.16 -44.71
CA ARG A 361 6.79 1.52 -45.69
C ARG A 361 6.44 0.28 -46.54
N PRO A 362 5.15 -0.04 -46.75
CA PRO A 362 4.80 -1.08 -47.72
C PRO A 362 4.89 -0.52 -49.14
N SER A 363 5.78 -1.10 -49.93
CA SER A 363 5.76 -1.04 -51.39
C SER A 363 4.47 -1.65 -51.93
N ALA A 364 3.86 -0.97 -52.89
CA ALA A 364 2.66 -1.42 -53.58
C ALA A 364 2.93 -2.71 -54.38
N SER A 365 2.12 -3.74 -54.16
CA SER A 365 1.78 -4.71 -55.20
C SER A 365 0.45 -5.37 -54.88
N SER A 366 -0.47 -5.19 -55.81
CA SER A 366 -1.83 -5.71 -55.86
C SER A 366 -1.91 -7.22 -55.97
N SER A 367 -2.79 -7.86 -55.18
CA SER A 367 -3.62 -8.97 -55.67
C SER A 367 -4.80 -9.29 -54.73
N ARG A 368 -5.99 -9.02 -55.28
CA ARG A 368 -7.33 -9.59 -55.08
C ARG A 368 -7.63 -10.41 -53.80
N SER A 369 -8.59 -9.88 -53.05
CA SER A 369 -9.48 -10.60 -52.12
C SER A 369 -10.37 -11.63 -52.81
N PRO A 370 -10.96 -12.56 -52.04
CA PRO A 370 -12.41 -12.75 -52.11
C PRO A 370 -13.08 -12.58 -50.74
N ARG A 371 -14.23 -11.91 -50.79
CA ARG A 371 -15.22 -11.75 -49.73
C ARG A 371 -15.69 -13.10 -49.20
N TRP A 372 -15.84 -13.21 -47.87
CA TRP A 372 -16.87 -14.03 -47.26
C TRP A 372 -17.58 -13.25 -46.16
N THR A 373 -18.90 -13.39 -46.20
CA THR A 373 -19.97 -12.71 -45.49
C THR A 373 -20.05 -13.04 -44.00
N ALA A 374 -20.39 -12.03 -43.19
CA ALA A 374 -20.75 -12.18 -41.78
C ALA A 374 -22.14 -12.83 -41.59
N PRO A 375 -22.35 -13.52 -40.47
CA PRO A 375 -23.64 -13.48 -39.80
C PRO A 375 -23.51 -12.98 -38.35
N THR A 376 -24.32 -11.97 -38.04
CA THR A 376 -24.70 -11.51 -36.71
C THR A 376 -25.49 -12.58 -35.95
N ARG A 377 -25.16 -12.85 -34.66
CA ARG A 377 -26.10 -13.21 -33.57
C ARG A 377 -25.38 -13.44 -32.22
N GLY A 378 -25.77 -12.64 -31.21
CA GLY A 378 -26.02 -13.07 -29.82
C GLY A 378 -24.84 -13.32 -28.86
N PRO A 379 -24.88 -12.83 -27.60
CA PRO A 379 -23.81 -13.02 -26.62
C PRO A 379 -23.87 -14.42 -26.00
N ALA A 380 -22.82 -15.22 -26.18
CA ALA A 380 -22.66 -16.50 -25.52
C ALA A 380 -22.30 -16.29 -24.03
N ARG A 381 -23.23 -16.70 -23.15
CA ARG A 381 -23.00 -16.91 -21.72
C ARG A 381 -22.21 -18.21 -21.55
N CYS A 382 -20.97 -18.16 -21.07
CA CYS A 382 -20.26 -19.34 -20.59
C CYS A 382 -20.76 -19.70 -19.18
N SER A 383 -21.60 -20.72 -19.09
CA SER A 383 -21.94 -21.42 -17.84
C SER A 383 -20.91 -22.52 -17.56
N CYS A 384 -20.03 -22.32 -16.58
CA CYS A 384 -19.22 -23.41 -16.04
C CYS A 384 -20.03 -24.15 -14.96
N SER A 385 -20.52 -25.34 -15.30
CA SER A 385 -21.10 -26.29 -14.35
C SER A 385 -20.00 -27.00 -13.56
N CYS A 386 -19.82 -26.64 -12.29
CA CYS A 386 -19.03 -27.43 -11.33
C CYS A 386 -19.81 -28.69 -10.96
N ARG A 387 -19.52 -29.82 -11.62
CA ARG A 387 -19.99 -31.14 -11.21
C ARG A 387 -19.09 -31.65 -10.07
N ARG A 388 -19.57 -31.51 -8.82
CA ARG A 388 -18.97 -32.13 -7.63
C ARG A 388 -18.94 -33.66 -7.82
N ARG A 389 -17.75 -34.28 -7.80
CA ARG A 389 -17.59 -35.71 -7.53
C ARG A 389 -17.49 -35.91 -6.03
N ALA A 390 -18.35 -36.75 -5.48
CA ALA A 390 -18.30 -37.23 -4.11
C ALA A 390 -17.14 -38.25 -3.92
N PRO A 391 -16.60 -38.42 -2.71
CA PRO A 391 -15.49 -39.33 -2.45
C PRO A 391 -15.98 -40.79 -2.34
N ALA A 392 -15.22 -41.70 -2.97
CA ALA A 392 -15.42 -43.14 -2.86
C ALA A 392 -14.89 -43.64 -1.52
N THR A 393 -15.78 -44.21 -0.72
CA THR A 393 -15.49 -44.97 0.50
C THR A 393 -14.81 -46.30 0.15
N SER A 394 -13.56 -46.48 0.55
CA SER A 394 -12.86 -47.78 0.50
C SER A 394 -13.15 -48.57 1.77
N THR A 395 -13.95 -49.62 1.62
CA THR A 395 -14.26 -50.62 2.65
C THR A 395 -13.06 -51.56 2.83
N THR A 396 -12.40 -51.53 3.99
CA THR A 396 -11.35 -52.49 4.35
C THR A 396 -11.98 -53.69 5.04
N SER A 397 -12.07 -54.82 4.34
CA SER A 397 -12.49 -56.10 4.92
C SER A 397 -11.37 -56.74 5.74
N ARG A 398 -11.64 -56.99 7.01
CA ARG A 398 -10.85 -57.85 7.90
C ARG A 398 -10.94 -59.31 7.44
N SER A 399 -9.80 -59.95 7.21
CA SER A 399 -9.65 -61.41 7.28
C SER A 399 -8.52 -61.75 8.27
N ARG A 400 -8.90 -62.48 9.33
CA ARG A 400 -7.98 -63.20 10.23
C ARG A 400 -7.43 -64.44 9.52
N PRO A 401 -6.23 -64.90 9.89
CA PRO A 401 -5.96 -66.33 9.95
C PRO A 401 -5.73 -66.82 11.38
N ARG A 402 -5.93 -68.13 11.49
CA ARG A 402 -6.04 -68.98 12.67
C ARG A 402 -4.72 -69.15 13.43
N SER A 403 -4.91 -69.47 14.70
CA SER A 403 -4.00 -70.15 15.61
C SER A 403 -3.49 -71.49 15.08
N THR A 404 -2.20 -71.74 15.30
CA THR A 404 -1.64 -72.90 16.03
C THR A 404 -0.33 -72.45 16.67
#